data_AF-A0A6J1M5E3-F1
#
_entry.id   AF-A0A6J1M5E3-F1
#
_cell.length_a   1.000
_cell.length_b   1.000
_cell.length_c   1.000
_cell.angle_alpha   90.00
_cell.angle_beta   90.00
_cell.angle_gamma   90.00
#
_symmetry.space_group_name_H-M   'P 1'
#
loop_
_entity.id
_entity.type
_entity.pdbx_description
1 polymer ?
#
loop_
_entity_poly.entity_id
_entity_poly.type
_entity_poly.pdbx_seq_one_letter_code
_entity_poly.pdbx_strand_id
1 'polypeptide(L)'
;MLSTQAVILLLCFSLTVASELQKGAVRASAPRNCYSCKGINCQRTTRQNATVKCTDLLDICVTVYEGFRVSERGCLLELSVAAQSKCHARDPRCQKCGGDLCNNQGRVDFQCIQCSGSDDSKCNSAGDSISAAKCSAPTGNNAYCYVRAVGSNLQRGCALSVKEQMNCLQDNDCSLCLPENGHGSSACNNYALEFSASGAKGQQVFGLLLGLISVLTIQGLN
;
A
#
# COMPACT_ATOMS: atom_id res chain seq x y z
N MET A 1 -53.98 2.12 3.48
CA MET A 1 -53.34 2.59 2.23
C MET A 1 -52.00 3.19 2.62
N LEU A 2 -50.87 2.59 2.19
CA LEU A 2 -49.55 3.15 2.46
C LEU A 2 -49.38 4.47 1.69
N SER A 3 -48.84 5.49 2.34
CA SER A 3 -48.52 6.78 1.70
C SER A 3 -47.49 6.57 0.59
N THR A 4 -47.64 7.30 -0.52
CA THR A 4 -46.75 7.27 -1.68
C THR A 4 -45.28 7.48 -1.31
N GLN A 5 -44.99 8.25 -0.25
CA GLN A 5 -43.63 8.41 0.29
C GLN A 5 -43.08 7.12 0.92
N ALA A 6 -43.92 6.34 1.61
CA ALA A 6 -43.52 5.07 2.22
C ALA A 6 -43.22 4.00 1.15
N VAL A 7 -43.97 4.00 0.04
CA VAL A 7 -43.75 3.11 -1.10
C VAL A 7 -42.43 3.43 -1.82
N ILE A 8 -42.13 4.72 -2.01
CA ILE A 8 -40.87 5.17 -2.63
C ILE A 8 -39.66 4.82 -1.74
N LEU A 9 -39.74 5.01 -0.43
CA LEU A 9 -38.65 4.67 0.50
C LEU A 9 -38.35 3.16 0.52
N LEU A 10 -39.39 2.31 0.50
CA LEU A 10 -39.26 0.85 0.42
C LEU A 10 -38.63 0.39 -0.89
N LEU A 11 -38.99 1.00 -2.02
CA LEU A 11 -38.40 0.69 -3.33
C LEU A 11 -36.92 1.11 -3.40
N CYS A 12 -36.56 2.26 -2.83
CA CYS A 12 -35.16 2.72 -2.76
C CYS A 12 -34.29 1.83 -1.85
N PHE A 13 -34.81 1.37 -0.70
CA PHE A 13 -34.12 0.41 0.17
C PHE A 13 -33.88 -0.95 -0.50
N SER A 14 -34.79 -1.37 -1.39
CA SER A 14 -34.67 -2.64 -2.12
C SER A 14 -33.52 -2.62 -3.14
N LEU A 15 -33.30 -1.48 -3.79
CA LEU A 15 -32.26 -1.30 -4.81
C LEU A 15 -30.84 -1.17 -4.22
N THR A 16 -30.70 -0.62 -3.01
CA THR A 16 -29.39 -0.51 -2.34
C THR A 16 -28.91 -1.85 -1.78
N VAL A 17 -29.81 -2.73 -1.33
CA VAL A 17 -29.44 -4.07 -0.85
C VAL A 17 -29.01 -4.99 -2.01
N ALA A 18 -29.64 -4.86 -3.19
CA ALA A 18 -29.28 -5.66 -4.36
C ALA A 18 -27.88 -5.35 -4.93
N SER A 19 -27.41 -4.11 -4.80
CA SER A 19 -26.12 -3.66 -5.33
C SER A 19 -24.92 -4.09 -4.48
N GLU A 20 -25.11 -4.28 -3.17
CA GLU A 20 -24.07 -4.83 -2.29
C GLU A 20 -23.87 -6.35 -2.48
N LEU A 21 -24.93 -7.10 -2.83
CA LEU A 21 -24.83 -8.56 -3.09
C LEU A 21 -24.09 -8.91 -4.40
N GLN A 22 -23.94 -7.95 -5.32
CA GLN A 22 -23.35 -8.21 -6.65
C GLN A 22 -21.83 -8.24 -6.65
N LYS A 23 -21.15 -7.70 -5.64
CA LYS A 23 -19.67 -7.69 -5.57
C LYS A 23 -19.05 -9.09 -5.48
N GLY A 24 -19.83 -10.12 -5.15
CA GLY A 24 -19.40 -11.53 -5.08
C GLY A 24 -20.13 -12.50 -6.01
N ALA A 25 -21.08 -12.02 -6.83
CA ALA A 25 -21.90 -12.91 -7.66
C ALA A 25 -21.13 -13.41 -8.89
N VAL A 26 -20.89 -14.72 -8.96
CA VAL A 26 -20.29 -15.36 -10.14
C VAL A 26 -21.33 -15.44 -11.26
N ARG A 27 -21.16 -14.68 -12.33
CA ARG A 27 -21.99 -14.82 -13.54
C ARG A 27 -21.53 -16.05 -14.33
N ALA A 28 -22.41 -17.04 -14.46
CA ALA A 28 -22.16 -18.28 -15.20
C ALA A 28 -22.41 -18.16 -16.73
N SER A 29 -22.64 -16.95 -17.25
CA SER A 29 -23.01 -16.75 -18.66
C SER A 29 -21.84 -16.84 -19.64
N ALA A 30 -20.60 -16.70 -19.16
CA ALA A 30 -19.39 -16.82 -19.97
C ALA A 30 -18.19 -17.22 -19.10
N PRO A 31 -17.20 -17.96 -19.64
CA PRO A 31 -15.99 -18.27 -18.91
C PRO A 31 -15.16 -17.01 -18.66
N ARG A 32 -14.63 -16.90 -17.45
CA ARG A 32 -13.97 -15.69 -16.92
C ARG A 32 -12.54 -15.57 -17.42
N ASN A 33 -12.07 -14.34 -17.61
CA ASN A 33 -10.66 -14.08 -17.86
C ASN A 33 -9.98 -13.62 -16.57
N CYS A 34 -8.83 -14.21 -16.26
CA CYS A 34 -8.03 -13.86 -15.09
C CYS A 34 -6.63 -13.47 -15.52
N TYR A 35 -5.96 -12.61 -14.76
CA TYR A 35 -4.51 -12.49 -14.92
C TYR A 35 -3.83 -13.79 -14.48
N SER A 36 -2.72 -14.14 -15.12
CA SER A 36 -2.03 -15.40 -14.93
C SER A 36 -0.52 -15.22 -14.77
N CYS A 37 0.03 -15.87 -13.76
CA CYS A 37 1.48 -15.98 -13.55
C CYS A 37 1.78 -17.10 -12.55
N LYS A 38 3.01 -17.62 -12.57
CA LYS A 38 3.49 -18.61 -11.61
C LYS A 38 4.94 -18.39 -11.24
N GLY A 39 5.25 -18.50 -9.94
CA GLY A 39 6.59 -18.37 -9.40
C GLY A 39 7.23 -17.04 -9.79
N ILE A 40 8.49 -17.08 -10.22
CA ILE A 40 9.28 -15.89 -10.58
C ILE A 40 8.64 -15.04 -11.70
N ASN A 41 7.77 -15.62 -12.52
CA ASN A 41 7.09 -14.87 -13.58
C ASN A 41 6.09 -13.85 -13.02
N CYS A 42 5.61 -14.02 -11.78
CA CYS A 42 4.77 -13.03 -11.11
C CYS A 42 5.53 -11.75 -10.73
N GLN A 43 6.86 -11.82 -10.65
CA GLN A 43 7.72 -10.66 -10.39
C GLN A 43 8.17 -9.94 -11.67
N ARG A 44 7.92 -10.53 -12.85
CA ARG A 44 8.32 -9.95 -14.13
C ARG A 44 7.28 -8.93 -14.58
N THR A 45 7.64 -7.65 -14.56
CA THR A 45 6.76 -6.55 -14.98
C THR A 45 6.25 -6.73 -16.43
N THR A 46 7.05 -7.32 -17.31
CA THR A 46 6.70 -7.65 -18.71
C THR A 46 5.67 -8.78 -18.85
N ARG A 47 5.34 -9.49 -17.77
CA ARG A 47 4.39 -10.61 -17.75
C ARG A 47 3.13 -10.32 -16.93
N GLN A 48 2.99 -9.12 -16.37
CA GLN A 48 1.84 -8.77 -15.52
C GLN A 48 0.49 -8.82 -16.25
N ASN A 49 0.50 -8.57 -17.56
CA ASN A 49 -0.68 -8.56 -18.40
C ASN A 49 -0.96 -9.93 -19.06
N ALA A 50 -0.20 -10.98 -18.70
CA ALA A 50 -0.54 -12.32 -19.13
C ALA A 50 -1.89 -12.73 -18.51
N THR A 51 -2.75 -13.34 -19.32
CA THR A 51 -4.11 -13.73 -18.94
C THR A 51 -4.38 -15.19 -19.27
N VAL A 52 -5.37 -15.75 -18.62
CA VAL A 52 -5.91 -17.09 -18.86
C VAL A 52 -7.43 -17.01 -18.84
N LYS A 53 -8.08 -17.74 -19.74
CA LYS A 53 -9.53 -17.92 -19.74
C LYS A 53 -9.85 -19.19 -18.98
N CYS A 54 -10.67 -19.10 -17.93
CA CYS A 54 -11.03 -20.25 -17.12
C CYS A 54 -11.84 -21.25 -17.94
N THR A 55 -11.56 -22.53 -17.73
CA THR A 55 -12.28 -23.61 -18.41
C THR A 55 -13.70 -23.78 -17.86
N ASP A 56 -13.87 -23.68 -16.54
CA ASP A 56 -15.16 -23.83 -15.87
C ASP A 56 -15.87 -22.46 -15.70
N LEU A 57 -17.18 -22.41 -16.00
CA LEU A 57 -18.01 -21.20 -15.94
C LEU A 57 -18.19 -20.66 -14.52
N LEU A 58 -18.04 -21.53 -13.52
CA LEU A 58 -18.12 -21.21 -12.10
C LEU A 58 -16.73 -20.97 -11.48
N ASP A 59 -15.65 -21.13 -12.25
CA ASP A 59 -14.32 -20.82 -11.75
C ASP A 59 -14.14 -19.32 -11.52
N ILE A 60 -13.26 -18.97 -10.59
CA ILE A 60 -13.04 -17.63 -10.09
C ILE A 60 -11.57 -17.24 -10.22
N CYS A 61 -11.31 -15.95 -10.34
CA CYS A 61 -9.94 -15.47 -10.37
C CYS A 61 -9.35 -15.46 -8.97
N VAL A 62 -8.07 -15.81 -8.90
CA VAL A 62 -7.33 -15.92 -7.65
C VAL A 62 -5.96 -15.27 -7.76
N THR A 63 -5.52 -14.68 -6.65
CA THR A 63 -4.11 -14.34 -6.39
C THR A 63 -3.66 -15.04 -5.12
N VAL A 64 -2.56 -15.78 -5.21
CA VAL A 64 -1.93 -16.47 -4.08
C VAL A 64 -0.64 -15.76 -3.73
N TYR A 65 -0.39 -15.61 -2.42
CA TYR A 65 0.76 -14.91 -1.89
C TYR A 65 1.65 -15.80 -1.02
N GLU A 66 2.93 -15.43 -0.95
CA GLU A 66 3.90 -15.88 0.03
C GLU A 66 4.49 -14.65 0.72
N GLY A 67 4.19 -14.45 2.00
CA GLY A 67 4.25 -13.10 2.60
C GLY A 67 3.36 -12.13 1.81
N PHE A 68 3.91 -11.00 1.37
CA PHE A 68 3.22 -10.08 0.44
C PHE A 68 3.53 -10.32 -1.04
N ARG A 69 4.46 -11.23 -1.36
CA ARG A 69 4.85 -11.53 -2.74
C ARG A 69 3.78 -12.35 -3.43
N VAL A 70 3.43 -12.01 -4.66
CA VAL A 70 2.57 -12.85 -5.50
C VAL A 70 3.31 -14.13 -5.90
N SER A 71 2.78 -15.29 -5.55
CA SER A 71 3.32 -16.59 -5.94
C SER A 71 2.64 -17.18 -7.17
N GLU A 72 1.33 -16.96 -7.31
CA GLU A 72 0.54 -17.50 -8.42
C GLU A 72 -0.72 -16.66 -8.65
N ARG A 73 -1.13 -16.52 -9.91
CA ARG A 73 -2.40 -15.90 -10.34
C ARG A 73 -3.03 -16.78 -11.41
N GLY A 74 -4.36 -16.86 -11.42
CA GLY A 74 -5.08 -17.60 -12.45
C GLY A 74 -6.51 -17.91 -12.03
N CYS A 75 -7.08 -18.90 -12.68
CA CYS A 75 -8.35 -19.54 -12.33
C CYS A 75 -8.12 -20.56 -11.21
N LEU A 76 -9.01 -20.63 -10.21
CA LEU A 76 -8.79 -21.42 -8.99
C LEU A 76 -8.52 -22.90 -9.30
N LEU A 77 -9.26 -23.50 -10.23
CA LEU A 77 -9.14 -24.93 -10.54
C LEU A 77 -7.88 -25.27 -11.35
N GLU A 78 -7.26 -24.26 -11.96
CA GLU A 78 -6.08 -24.40 -12.82
C GLU A 78 -4.77 -24.06 -12.08
N LEU A 79 -4.85 -23.61 -10.81
CA LEU A 79 -3.66 -23.35 -9.99
C LEU A 79 -2.93 -24.63 -9.60
N SER A 80 -1.69 -24.49 -9.13
CA SER A 80 -0.97 -25.60 -8.49
C SER A 80 -1.73 -26.18 -7.27
N VAL A 81 -1.52 -27.48 -6.98
CA VAL A 81 -2.15 -28.17 -5.84
C VAL A 81 -1.89 -27.44 -4.51
N ALA A 82 -0.68 -26.93 -4.29
CA ALA A 82 -0.34 -26.17 -3.10
C ALA A 82 -1.12 -24.85 -3.00
N ALA A 83 -1.29 -24.15 -4.12
CA ALA A 83 -2.09 -22.93 -4.20
C ALA A 83 -3.58 -23.20 -3.95
N GLN A 84 -4.14 -24.25 -4.58
CA GLN A 84 -5.51 -24.70 -4.34
C GLN A 84 -5.74 -25.03 -2.85
N SER A 85 -4.83 -25.80 -2.25
CA SER A 85 -4.90 -26.15 -0.81
C SER A 85 -4.93 -24.90 0.07
N LYS A 86 -4.06 -23.92 -0.17
CA LYS A 86 -4.04 -22.63 0.55
C LYS A 86 -5.39 -21.89 0.41
N CYS A 87 -5.98 -21.91 -0.78
CA CYS A 87 -7.28 -21.30 -1.06
C CYS A 87 -8.48 -22.03 -0.47
N HIS A 88 -8.45 -23.36 -0.36
CA HIS A 88 -9.51 -24.15 0.28
C HIS A 88 -9.47 -24.01 1.80
N ALA A 89 -8.28 -23.87 2.39
CA ALA A 89 -8.08 -23.60 3.81
C ALA A 89 -8.53 -22.18 4.24
N ARG A 90 -9.02 -21.35 3.31
CA ARG A 90 -9.39 -19.94 3.56
C ARG A 90 -8.23 -19.11 4.14
N ASP A 91 -6.99 -19.44 3.75
CA ASP A 91 -5.80 -18.73 4.16
C ASP A 91 -5.86 -17.26 3.67
N PRO A 92 -5.52 -16.26 4.51
CA PRO A 92 -5.53 -14.85 4.12
C PRO A 92 -4.57 -14.52 2.95
N ARG A 93 -3.61 -15.40 2.67
CA ARG A 93 -2.70 -15.35 1.52
C ARG A 93 -3.33 -15.91 0.24
N CYS A 94 -4.61 -16.26 0.23
CA CYS A 94 -5.36 -16.51 -1.00
C CYS A 94 -6.50 -15.49 -1.12
N GLN A 95 -6.47 -14.70 -2.20
CA GLN A 95 -7.48 -13.69 -2.49
C GLN A 95 -8.29 -14.12 -3.71
N LYS A 96 -9.61 -14.20 -3.56
CA LYS A 96 -10.57 -14.66 -4.57
C LYS A 96 -11.41 -13.48 -5.05
N CYS A 97 -11.79 -13.46 -6.32
CA CYS A 97 -12.72 -12.47 -6.86
C CYS A 97 -13.47 -12.99 -8.10
N GLY A 98 -14.69 -12.48 -8.31
CA GLY A 98 -15.63 -12.98 -9.33
C GLY A 98 -15.77 -12.12 -10.59
N GLY A 99 -14.95 -11.09 -10.77
CA GLY A 99 -14.94 -10.24 -11.98
C GLY A 99 -13.91 -10.68 -13.02
N ASP A 100 -14.05 -10.23 -14.27
CA ASP A 100 -12.96 -10.37 -15.24
C ASP A 100 -11.75 -9.56 -14.79
N LEU A 101 -10.57 -10.16 -14.89
CA LEU A 101 -9.26 -9.56 -14.59
C LEU A 101 -9.19 -8.94 -13.18
N CYS A 102 -10.04 -9.38 -12.25
CA CYS A 102 -10.17 -8.78 -10.93
C CYS A 102 -9.02 -9.12 -9.98
N ASN A 103 -8.22 -10.14 -10.29
CA ASN A 103 -7.18 -10.66 -9.41
C ASN A 103 -5.91 -9.79 -9.44
N ASN A 104 -6.03 -8.47 -9.62
CA ASN A 104 -4.94 -7.48 -9.60
C ASN A 104 -4.80 -6.74 -8.27
N GLN A 105 -5.65 -7.06 -7.30
CA GLN A 105 -5.61 -6.50 -5.96
C GLN A 105 -4.48 -7.14 -5.15
N GLY A 106 -3.95 -6.43 -4.15
CA GLY A 106 -3.00 -6.96 -3.17
C GLY A 106 -3.67 -7.88 -2.14
N ARG A 107 -2.93 -8.27 -1.10
CA ARG A 107 -3.53 -8.95 0.06
C ARG A 107 -4.48 -8.01 0.79
N VAL A 108 -5.47 -8.56 1.49
CA VAL A 108 -6.48 -7.77 2.21
C VAL A 108 -5.88 -6.87 3.30
N ASP A 109 -4.78 -7.30 3.92
CA ASP A 109 -4.00 -6.61 4.95
C ASP A 109 -2.87 -5.75 4.38
N PHE A 110 -2.71 -5.69 3.06
CA PHE A 110 -1.79 -4.74 2.42
C PHE A 110 -2.52 -3.43 2.12
N GLN A 111 -2.59 -2.56 3.12
CA GLN A 111 -3.26 -1.27 3.03
C GLN A 111 -2.31 -0.13 3.39
N CYS A 112 -2.33 0.93 2.58
CA CYS A 112 -1.53 2.13 2.77
C CYS A 112 -2.41 3.37 2.64
N ILE A 113 -2.03 4.47 3.29
CA ILE A 113 -2.55 5.79 2.90
C ILE A 113 -2.03 6.11 1.49
N GLN A 114 -2.94 6.53 0.61
CA GLN A 114 -2.65 6.83 -0.79
C GLN A 114 -3.21 8.23 -1.11
N CYS A 115 -2.34 9.25 -1.14
CA CYS A 115 -2.76 10.65 -1.32
C CYS A 115 -1.60 11.53 -1.81
N SER A 116 -1.95 12.72 -2.32
CA SER A 116 -1.01 13.81 -2.61
C SER A 116 -1.42 15.07 -1.86
N GLY A 117 -0.46 15.70 -1.19
CA GLY A 117 -0.65 16.98 -0.48
C GLY A 117 -1.00 18.15 -1.37
N SER A 118 -0.69 18.07 -2.66
CA SER A 118 -1.14 19.05 -3.66
C SER A 118 -2.65 19.03 -3.88
N ASP A 119 -3.27 17.86 -3.69
CA ASP A 119 -4.67 17.61 -4.04
C ASP A 119 -5.54 17.60 -2.78
N ASP A 120 -5.01 17.06 -1.67
CA ASP A 120 -5.63 17.07 -0.35
C ASP A 120 -4.59 17.47 0.71
N SER A 121 -4.76 18.67 1.29
CA SER A 121 -3.85 19.21 2.29
C SER A 121 -3.74 18.34 3.55
N LYS A 122 -4.73 17.48 3.83
CA LYS A 122 -4.65 16.51 4.93
C LYS A 122 -3.49 15.52 4.74
N CYS A 123 -3.09 15.25 3.50
CA CYS A 123 -1.99 14.34 3.19
C CYS A 123 -0.63 14.85 3.74
N ASN A 124 -0.50 16.16 3.93
CA ASN A 124 0.69 16.83 4.47
C ASN A 124 0.82 16.67 5.99
N SER A 125 -0.20 16.16 6.66
CA SER A 125 -0.20 15.96 8.12
C SER A 125 -0.17 14.46 8.46
N ALA A 126 0.32 14.13 9.65
CA ALA A 126 0.09 12.82 10.25
C ALA A 126 -1.23 12.82 11.02
N GLY A 127 -1.92 11.69 11.08
CA GLY A 127 -3.15 11.50 11.85
C GLY A 127 -4.21 10.67 11.12
N ASP A 128 -5.29 10.34 11.81
CA ASP A 128 -6.34 9.43 11.31
C ASP A 128 -7.34 10.10 10.34
N SER A 129 -6.95 11.21 9.72
CA SER A 129 -7.82 12.00 8.86
C SER A 129 -8.01 11.40 7.46
N ILE A 130 -7.15 10.44 7.08
CA ILE A 130 -7.20 9.73 5.79
C ILE A 130 -7.18 8.23 6.05
N SER A 131 -8.21 7.55 5.56
CA SER A 131 -8.29 6.09 5.66
C SER A 131 -7.31 5.40 4.72
N ALA A 132 -6.71 4.30 5.20
CA ALA A 132 -5.90 3.44 4.36
C ALA A 132 -6.75 2.76 3.27
N ALA A 133 -6.17 2.59 2.09
CA ALA A 133 -6.76 1.86 0.99
C ALA A 133 -5.91 0.65 0.62
N LYS A 134 -6.58 -0.41 0.19
CA LYS A 134 -5.92 -1.64 -0.28
C LYS A 134 -5.03 -1.33 -1.49
N CYS A 135 -3.79 -1.81 -1.43
CA CYS A 135 -2.85 -1.69 -2.53
C CYS A 135 -3.11 -2.73 -3.62
N SER A 136 -2.62 -2.48 -4.84
CA SER A 136 -2.58 -3.47 -5.92
C SER A 136 -1.59 -4.60 -5.63
N ALA A 137 -1.67 -5.68 -6.40
CA ALA A 137 -0.76 -6.81 -6.31
C ALA A 137 0.70 -6.36 -6.61
N PRO A 138 1.66 -6.63 -5.72
CA PRO A 138 3.06 -6.25 -5.94
C PRO A 138 3.73 -7.17 -6.98
N THR A 139 4.70 -6.61 -7.68
CA THR A 139 5.69 -7.35 -8.50
C THR A 139 7.05 -7.48 -7.81
N GLY A 140 7.27 -6.75 -6.72
CA GLY A 140 8.41 -6.94 -5.84
C GLY A 140 8.32 -8.24 -5.06
N ASN A 141 9.46 -8.68 -4.53
CA ASN A 141 9.51 -9.76 -3.55
C ASN A 141 8.95 -9.34 -2.19
N ASN A 142 8.92 -8.03 -1.93
CA ASN A 142 8.30 -7.42 -0.77
C ASN A 142 7.31 -6.34 -1.23
N ALA A 143 6.48 -5.89 -0.30
CA ALA A 143 5.54 -4.81 -0.51
C ALA A 143 5.66 -3.82 0.65
N TYR A 144 5.67 -2.53 0.33
CA TYR A 144 5.85 -1.47 1.32
C TYR A 144 4.82 -0.38 1.10
N CYS A 145 4.53 0.37 2.16
CA CYS A 145 3.99 1.71 2.03
C CYS A 145 5.14 2.71 2.01
N TYR A 146 4.92 3.88 1.40
CA TYR A 146 5.87 4.97 1.43
C TYR A 146 5.23 6.28 1.89
N VAL A 147 6.09 7.17 2.39
CA VAL A 147 5.87 8.61 2.51
C VAL A 147 7.04 9.28 1.79
N ARG A 148 6.79 10.26 0.93
CA ARG A 148 7.84 11.05 0.28
C ARG A 148 7.51 12.52 0.20
N ALA A 149 8.52 13.38 0.12
CA ALA A 149 8.34 14.78 -0.21
C ALA A 149 8.28 15.00 -1.72
N VAL A 150 7.44 15.93 -2.15
CA VAL A 150 7.35 16.42 -3.52
C VAL A 150 7.18 17.94 -3.44
N GLY A 151 8.30 18.67 -3.51
CA GLY A 151 8.33 20.11 -3.25
C GLY A 151 7.98 20.39 -1.78
N SER A 152 6.95 21.21 -1.54
CA SER A 152 6.44 21.50 -0.19
C SER A 152 5.33 20.56 0.29
N ASN A 153 4.98 19.54 -0.51
CA ASN A 153 3.90 18.60 -0.20
C ASN A 153 4.44 17.20 0.09
N LEU A 154 3.67 16.41 0.83
CA LEU A 154 3.89 14.98 1.00
C LEU A 154 3.06 14.18 0.01
N GLN A 155 3.62 13.05 -0.42
CA GLN A 155 2.90 12.02 -1.15
C GLN A 155 3.03 10.70 -0.39
N ARG A 156 1.91 10.00 -0.25
CA ARG A 156 1.83 8.70 0.43
C ARG A 156 1.32 7.67 -0.56
N GLY A 157 1.83 6.45 -0.50
CA GLY A 157 1.34 5.39 -1.38
C GLY A 157 1.94 4.01 -1.13
N CYS A 158 1.73 3.11 -2.08
CA CYS A 158 2.28 1.76 -2.08
C CYS A 158 3.51 1.67 -2.98
N ALA A 159 4.58 1.01 -2.54
CA ALA A 159 5.74 0.66 -3.37
C ALA A 159 5.66 -0.82 -3.77
N LEU A 160 5.26 -1.07 -5.02
CA LEU A 160 4.82 -2.38 -5.52
C LEU A 160 5.90 -3.14 -6.28
N SER A 161 6.92 -2.45 -6.78
CA SER A 161 8.00 -3.01 -7.58
C SER A 161 9.37 -2.74 -6.95
N VAL A 162 10.36 -3.55 -7.32
CA VAL A 162 11.76 -3.32 -6.89
C VAL A 162 12.24 -1.94 -7.34
N LYS A 163 11.83 -1.47 -8.52
CA LYS A 163 12.20 -0.13 -9.02
C LYS A 163 11.69 0.98 -8.11
N GLU A 164 10.42 0.95 -7.72
CA GLU A 164 9.84 1.95 -6.80
C GLU A 164 10.51 1.91 -5.43
N GLN A 165 10.78 0.70 -4.91
CA GLN A 165 11.46 0.50 -3.64
C GLN A 165 12.87 1.09 -3.67
N MET A 166 13.66 0.77 -4.71
CA MET A 166 15.01 1.30 -4.86
C MET A 166 15.03 2.81 -5.08
N ASN A 167 14.09 3.34 -5.86
CA ASN A 167 13.96 4.79 -6.04
C ASN A 167 13.71 5.50 -4.71
N CYS A 168 12.86 4.94 -3.85
CA CYS A 168 12.61 5.52 -2.52
C CYS A 168 13.84 5.39 -1.61
N LEU A 169 14.50 4.24 -1.59
CA LEU A 169 15.71 4.03 -0.77
C LEU A 169 16.90 4.93 -1.16
N GLN A 170 16.91 5.43 -2.39
CA GLN A 170 17.94 6.35 -2.90
C GLN A 170 17.56 7.83 -2.71
N ASP A 171 16.36 8.10 -2.24
CA ASP A 171 15.81 9.44 -2.05
C ASP A 171 15.74 9.75 -0.54
N ASN A 172 16.53 10.72 -0.08
CA ASN A 172 16.55 11.12 1.33
C ASN A 172 15.22 11.71 1.80
N ASP A 173 14.38 12.15 0.86
CA ASP A 173 13.05 12.67 1.12
C ASP A 173 11.98 11.58 0.98
N CYS A 174 12.35 10.30 0.98
CA CYS A 174 11.44 9.16 0.92
C CYS A 174 11.73 8.14 2.03
N SER A 175 10.66 7.59 2.60
CA SER A 175 10.74 6.57 3.64
C SER A 175 9.78 5.43 3.34
N LEU A 176 10.24 4.20 3.58
CA LEU A 176 9.45 2.97 3.43
C LEU A 176 9.10 2.39 4.79
N CYS A 177 7.90 1.81 4.89
CA CYS A 177 7.50 1.01 6.04
C CYS A 177 6.81 -0.28 5.59
N LEU A 178 6.92 -1.32 6.43
CA LEU A 178 6.21 -2.58 6.21
C LEU A 178 4.74 -2.41 6.58
N PRO A 179 3.79 -2.93 5.77
CA PRO A 179 2.35 -2.82 6.06
C PRO A 179 1.98 -3.36 7.44
N GLU A 180 2.69 -4.39 7.91
CA GLU A 180 2.51 -5.03 9.21
C GLU A 180 2.88 -4.12 10.40
N ASN A 181 3.61 -3.03 10.16
CA ASN A 181 3.95 -2.04 11.19
C ASN A 181 2.83 -1.01 11.42
N GLY A 182 1.68 -1.15 10.74
CA GLY A 182 0.49 -0.36 11.05
C GLY A 182 -0.07 -0.72 12.43
N HIS A 183 -0.59 0.28 13.15
CA HIS A 183 -1.21 0.07 14.47
C HIS A 183 -2.72 0.33 14.38
N GLY A 184 -3.52 -0.67 14.77
CA GLY A 184 -4.98 -0.58 14.73
C GLY A 184 -5.49 -0.33 13.31
N SER A 185 -6.27 0.75 13.13
CA SER A 185 -6.81 1.15 11.82
C SER A 185 -5.88 2.07 11.02
N SER A 186 -4.70 2.40 11.54
CA SER A 186 -3.74 3.29 10.88
C SER A 186 -2.73 2.50 10.05
N ALA A 187 -2.59 2.85 8.77
CA ALA A 187 -1.49 2.33 7.94
C ALA A 187 -0.13 2.75 8.50
N CYS A 188 0.91 1.96 8.20
CA CYS A 188 2.26 2.24 8.67
C CYS A 188 2.80 3.60 8.16
N ASN A 189 2.32 4.06 7.00
CA ASN A 189 2.76 5.31 6.39
C ASN A 189 1.95 6.52 6.89
N ASN A 190 1.58 6.52 8.17
CA ASN A 190 0.89 7.63 8.85
C ASN A 190 1.83 8.39 9.81
N TYR A 191 2.95 8.87 9.30
CA TYR A 191 3.90 9.71 10.03
C TYR A 191 4.34 10.89 9.16
N ALA A 192 4.80 11.97 9.78
CA ALA A 192 5.44 13.07 9.06
C ALA A 192 6.89 12.69 8.75
N LEU A 193 7.40 13.08 7.57
CA LEU A 193 8.83 13.01 7.33
C LEU A 193 9.50 14.13 8.12
N GLU A 194 10.35 13.77 9.07
CA GLU A 194 11.22 14.73 9.73
C GLU A 194 12.34 15.12 8.75
N PHE A 195 12.16 16.22 8.04
CA PHE A 195 13.23 16.77 7.22
C PHE A 195 14.38 17.23 8.11
N SER A 196 15.55 16.63 7.97
CA SER A 196 16.78 17.36 8.26
C SER A 196 16.93 18.41 7.17
N ALA A 197 16.45 19.63 7.44
CA ALA A 197 16.68 20.79 6.58
C ALA A 197 18.18 20.93 6.33
N SER A 198 18.65 20.35 5.24
CA SER A 198 20.03 20.46 4.81
C SER A 198 20.20 21.84 4.19
N GLY A 199 20.49 22.84 5.04
CA GLY A 199 21.03 24.12 4.57
C GLY A 199 20.26 25.39 4.91
N ALA A 200 19.84 25.58 6.15
CA ALA A 200 19.97 26.92 6.75
C ALA A 200 21.20 26.85 7.67
N LYS A 201 22.37 27.28 7.17
CA LYS A 201 23.49 27.64 8.05
C LYS A 201 23.05 28.84 8.90
N GLY A 202 22.35 28.55 9.99
CA GLY A 202 22.20 29.45 11.11
C GLY A 202 23.58 29.68 11.70
N GLN A 203 24.13 30.84 11.38
CA GLN A 203 25.42 31.33 11.84
C GLN A 203 25.37 31.48 13.37
N GLN A 204 25.71 30.43 14.11
CA GLN A 204 26.08 30.59 15.52
C GLN A 204 27.50 31.15 15.57
N VAL A 205 27.57 32.48 15.51
CA VAL A 205 28.72 33.25 15.98
C VAL A 205 28.83 33.02 17.47
N PHE A 206 29.52 31.95 17.89
CA PHE A 206 30.09 31.90 19.23
C PHE A 206 31.38 32.71 19.19
N GLY A 207 31.22 34.03 19.37
CA GLY A 207 32.31 34.89 19.73
C GLY A 207 32.75 34.56 21.15
N LEU A 208 34.02 34.17 21.32
CA LEU A 208 34.79 34.46 22.52
C LEU A 208 36.28 34.44 22.13
N LEU A 209 36.71 35.65 21.78
CA LEU A 209 38.08 36.08 21.66
C LEU A 209 38.75 36.12 23.04
N LEU A 210 40.06 35.85 23.01
CA LEU A 210 41.12 36.36 23.89
C LEU A 210 41.31 35.70 25.27
N GLY A 211 42.27 34.78 25.29
CA GLY A 211 43.07 34.44 26.47
C GLY A 211 44.54 34.29 26.09
N LEU A 212 45.17 35.36 25.58
CA LEU A 212 46.63 35.44 25.42
C LEU A 212 47.22 36.24 26.59
N ILE A 213 48.04 35.54 27.38
CA ILE A 213 49.31 35.97 27.97
C ILE A 213 49.26 37.14 28.97
N SER A 214 49.58 36.81 30.23
CA SER A 214 50.39 37.67 31.10
C SER A 214 51.26 36.78 32.00
N VAL A 215 52.53 36.66 31.62
CA VAL A 215 53.64 36.21 32.47
C VAL A 215 54.12 37.41 33.30
N LEU A 216 54.47 37.19 34.58
CA LEU A 216 55.49 37.87 35.42
C LEU A 216 55.07 37.77 36.91
N THR A 217 55.59 36.81 37.69
CA THR A 217 56.79 36.83 38.55
C THR A 217 56.58 37.31 40.01
N ILE A 218 56.83 36.35 40.93
CA ILE A 218 57.60 36.42 42.19
C ILE A 218 57.07 37.27 43.37
N GLN A 219 56.78 36.58 44.48
CA GLN A 219 57.20 36.77 45.90
C GLN A 219 56.21 35.93 46.73
N GLY A 220 56.52 34.94 47.57
CA GLY A 220 57.65 34.69 48.47
C GLY A 220 57.02 34.20 49.78
N LEU A 221 57.17 32.91 50.13
CA LEU A 221 56.91 32.34 51.47
C LEU A 221 57.33 30.86 51.51
N ASN A 222 58.65 30.65 51.52
CA ASN A 222 59.41 29.85 52.50
C ASN A 222 60.88 29.80 52.08
#